data_AF-A0A3N5KME2-F1
#
_entry.id   AF-A0A3N5KME2-F1
#
_cell.length_a   1.000
_cell.length_b   1.000
_cell.length_c   1.000
_cell.angle_alpha   90.00
_cell.angle_beta   90.00
_cell.angle_gamma   90.00
#
_symmetry.space_group_name_H-M   'P 1'
#
loop_
_entity.id
_entity.type
_entity.pdbx_description
1 polymer ?
#
loop_
_entity_poly.entity_id
_entity_poly.type
_entity_poly.pdbx_seq_one_letter_code
_entity_poly.pdbx_strand_id
1 'polypeptide(L)'
;PMTASVLERAGVTPALIPPRFVAESLVDAFPRGPGRVVVAQASAARDVVAEGLRAKGWEVIAVEAYSTVAVAPAPDQIAAAKSADAILFTSASTVRSFVDAAGVDAVPPVVVCIGPVTAGAAMSAGLQVAAVPEEHTVPAMLVALTDALGQGSRTVGP
;
A
#
# COMPACT_ATOMS: atom_id res chain seq x y z
N PRO A 1 4.19 -0.05 15.05
CA PRO A 1 4.00 -0.32 13.60
C PRO A 1 3.21 -1.63 13.42
N MET A 2 2.45 -1.80 12.33
CA MET A 2 1.53 -2.93 12.15
C MET A 2 2.18 -4.30 12.36
N THR A 3 3.35 -4.55 11.76
CA THR A 3 4.06 -5.83 11.92
C THR A 3 4.46 -6.11 13.37
N ALA A 4 4.97 -5.11 14.10
CA ALA A 4 5.33 -5.24 15.51
C ALA A 4 4.09 -5.58 16.37
N SER A 5 2.97 -4.88 16.14
CA SER A 5 1.73 -5.14 16.87
C SER A 5 1.15 -6.53 16.59
N VAL A 6 1.32 -7.06 15.37
CA VAL A 6 0.93 -8.44 15.05
C VAL A 6 1.83 -9.46 15.76
N LEU A 7 3.15 -9.23 15.80
CA LEU A 7 4.08 -10.08 16.54
C LEU A 7 3.76 -10.11 18.04
N GLU A 8 3.50 -8.95 18.64
CA GLU A 8 3.14 -8.83 20.07
C GLU A 8 1.85 -9.59 20.39
N ARG A 9 0.82 -9.48 19.54
CA ARG A 9 -0.42 -10.25 19.69
C ARG A 9 -0.20 -11.76 19.57
N ALA A 10 0.82 -12.17 18.81
CA ALA A 10 1.24 -13.56 18.70
C ALA A 10 2.18 -14.00 19.84
N GLY A 11 2.43 -13.16 20.85
CA GLY A 11 3.30 -13.47 21.98
C GLY A 11 4.80 -13.31 21.70
N VAL A 12 5.17 -12.65 20.60
CA VAL A 12 6.56 -12.41 20.20
C VAL A 12 6.89 -10.93 20.35
N THR A 13 7.80 -10.59 21.27
CA THR A 13 8.29 -9.21 21.41
C THR A 13 9.36 -8.92 20.36
N PRO A 14 9.17 -7.92 19.47
CA PRO A 14 10.20 -7.54 18.51
C PRO A 14 11.42 -6.94 19.22
N ALA A 15 12.59 -7.55 19.03
CA ALA A 15 13.84 -7.02 19.58
C ALA A 15 14.38 -5.80 18.80
N LEU A 16 13.88 -5.57 17.59
CA LEU A 16 14.31 -4.49 16.71
C LEU A 16 13.10 -3.95 15.94
N ILE A 17 12.92 -2.62 15.99
CA ILE A 17 11.98 -1.89 15.14
C ILE A 17 12.80 -0.77 14.47
N PRO A 18 12.89 -0.71 13.13
CA PRO A 18 13.65 0.32 12.46
C PRO A 18 12.98 1.70 12.60
N PRO A 19 13.76 2.80 12.63
CA PRO A 19 13.22 4.15 12.78
C PRO A 19 12.41 4.60 11.56
N ARG A 20 12.68 4.03 10.38
CA ARG A 20 11.88 4.24 9.16
C ARG A 20 11.32 2.89 8.69
N PHE A 21 10.10 2.90 8.18
CA PHE A 21 9.39 1.70 7.72
C PHE A 21 9.77 1.33 6.28
N VAL A 22 11.07 1.19 6.01
CA VAL A 22 11.65 0.79 4.72
C VAL A 22 12.74 -0.26 4.91
N ALA A 23 12.97 -1.11 3.91
CA ALA A 23 13.90 -2.25 3.97
C ALA A 23 15.32 -1.81 4.34
N GLU A 24 15.77 -0.71 3.75
CA GLU A 24 17.10 -0.13 3.94
C GLU A 24 17.32 0.29 5.40
N SER A 25 16.29 0.84 6.05
CA SER A 25 16.38 1.22 7.47
C SER A 25 16.44 0.02 8.41
N LEU A 26 15.84 -1.12 8.02
CA LEU A 26 15.99 -2.37 8.76
C LEU A 26 17.41 -2.90 8.62
N VAL A 27 17.95 -2.91 7.40
CA VAL A 27 19.34 -3.31 7.16
C VAL A 27 20.27 -2.45 8.00
N ASP A 28 20.16 -1.12 7.95
CA ASP A 28 21.00 -0.19 8.70
C ASP A 28 21.01 -0.47 10.20
N ALA A 29 19.82 -0.68 10.79
CA ALA A 29 19.65 -0.89 12.22
C ALA A 29 20.05 -2.30 12.70
N PHE A 30 20.09 -3.30 11.80
CA PHE A 30 20.46 -4.67 12.16
C PHE A 30 21.96 -4.78 12.51
N PRO A 31 22.35 -5.48 13.59
CA PRO A 31 23.77 -5.60 13.96
C PRO A 31 24.58 -6.40 12.94
N ARG A 32 25.91 -6.20 12.92
CA ARG A 32 26.83 -7.13 12.25
C ARG A 32 27.03 -8.36 13.13
N GLY A 33 27.17 -9.53 12.53
CA GLY A 33 27.42 -10.74 13.29
C GLY A 33 27.38 -12.02 12.46
N PRO A 34 27.93 -13.11 12.99
CA PRO A 34 27.78 -14.44 12.41
C PRO A 34 26.45 -15.10 12.88
N GLY A 35 26.03 -16.13 12.16
CA GLY A 35 24.86 -16.95 12.51
C GLY A 35 23.82 -16.96 11.41
N ARG A 36 22.70 -17.65 11.66
CA ARG A 36 21.63 -17.84 10.68
C ARG A 36 20.48 -16.87 10.91
N VAL A 37 20.03 -16.23 9.85
CA VAL A 37 18.84 -15.37 9.84
C VAL A 37 17.85 -15.87 8.80
N VAL A 38 16.59 -16.04 9.21
CA VAL A 38 15.49 -16.33 8.28
C VAL A 38 14.78 -15.03 7.93
N VAL A 39 14.67 -14.74 6.63
CA VAL A 39 13.91 -13.60 6.11
C VAL A 39 12.66 -14.14 5.43
N ALA A 40 11.53 -14.09 6.15
CA ALA A 40 10.22 -14.43 5.60
C ALA A 40 9.65 -13.21 4.87
N GLN A 41 9.48 -13.30 3.56
CA GLN A 41 9.08 -12.17 2.71
C GLN A 41 8.11 -12.60 1.61
N ALA A 42 7.49 -11.62 0.94
CA ALA A 42 6.69 -11.86 -0.25
C ALA A 42 7.57 -12.42 -1.38
N SER A 43 7.03 -13.26 -2.27
CA SER A 43 7.76 -13.75 -3.44
C SER A 43 8.27 -12.63 -4.36
N ALA A 44 7.54 -11.51 -4.43
CA ALA A 44 7.94 -10.32 -5.20
C ALA A 44 8.80 -9.32 -4.40
N ALA A 45 9.21 -9.66 -3.17
CA ALA A 45 10.02 -8.75 -2.36
C ALA A 45 11.41 -8.56 -2.97
N ARG A 46 11.92 -7.32 -2.89
CA ARG A 46 13.29 -6.99 -3.30
C ARG A 46 14.28 -7.65 -2.33
N ASP A 47 15.41 -8.12 -2.83
CA ASP A 47 16.45 -8.79 -2.03
C ASP A 47 17.25 -7.88 -1.08
N VAL A 48 16.89 -6.60 -0.97
CA VAL A 48 17.56 -5.57 -0.15
C VAL A 48 17.88 -6.05 1.26
N VAL A 49 16.91 -6.66 1.95
CA VAL A 49 17.13 -7.14 3.33
C VAL A 49 18.08 -8.33 3.34
N ALA A 50 17.85 -9.31 2.46
CA ALA A 50 18.64 -10.53 2.44
C ALA A 50 20.11 -10.24 2.07
N GLU A 51 20.35 -9.45 1.04
CA GLU A 51 21.69 -9.00 0.63
C GLU A 51 22.35 -8.14 1.70
N GLY A 52 21.60 -7.18 2.27
CA GLY A 52 22.09 -6.30 3.31
C GLY A 52 22.56 -7.05 4.55
N LEU A 53 21.83 -8.09 4.97
CA LEU A 53 22.21 -8.92 6.11
C LEU A 53 23.39 -9.85 5.78
N ARG A 54 23.47 -10.41 4.57
CA ARG A 54 24.66 -11.17 4.11
C ARG A 54 25.92 -10.31 4.16
N ALA A 55 25.84 -9.06 3.70
CA ALA A 55 26.94 -8.09 3.78
C ALA A 55 27.35 -7.72 5.23
N LYS A 56 26.46 -7.97 6.20
CA LYS A 56 26.71 -7.79 7.63
C LYS A 56 27.27 -9.04 8.34
N GLY A 57 27.50 -10.13 7.61
CA GLY A 57 28.15 -11.36 8.10
C GLY A 57 27.19 -12.52 8.39
N TRP A 58 25.90 -12.35 8.13
CA TRP A 58 24.88 -13.35 8.43
C TRP A 58 24.72 -14.37 7.30
N GLU A 59 24.46 -15.63 7.66
CA GLU A 59 23.95 -16.65 6.74
C GLU A 59 22.44 -16.47 6.61
N VAL A 60 22.00 -15.92 5.47
CA VAL A 60 20.58 -15.58 5.28
C VAL A 60 19.84 -16.62 4.46
N ILE A 61 18.76 -17.12 5.04
CA ILE A 61 17.77 -17.99 4.41
C ILE A 61 16.54 -17.16 4.10
N ALA A 62 16.36 -16.82 2.83
CA ALA A 62 15.15 -16.15 2.36
C ALA A 62 14.05 -17.21 2.14
N VAL A 63 12.86 -16.96 2.70
CA VAL A 63 11.68 -17.81 2.55
C VAL A 63 10.58 -16.98 1.91
N GLU A 64 10.07 -17.44 0.77
CA GLU A 64 8.85 -16.92 0.18
C GLU A 64 7.66 -17.37 1.03
N ALA A 65 7.24 -16.50 1.95
CA ALA A 65 6.17 -16.82 2.89
C ALA A 65 4.77 -16.65 2.29
N TYR A 66 4.64 -15.76 1.29
CA TYR A 66 3.38 -15.52 0.59
C TYR A 66 3.63 -14.90 -0.79
N SER A 67 2.63 -14.99 -1.66
CA SER A 67 2.58 -14.25 -2.93
C SER A 67 1.35 -13.34 -2.96
N THR A 68 1.48 -12.18 -3.58
CA THR A 68 0.32 -11.35 -3.91
C THR A 68 -0.20 -11.80 -5.26
N VAL A 69 -1.44 -12.28 -5.27
CA VAL A 69 -2.16 -12.63 -6.50
C VAL A 69 -3.16 -11.53 -6.79
N ALA A 70 -3.15 -11.02 -8.02
CA ALA A 70 -4.16 -10.09 -8.47
C ALA A 70 -5.51 -10.79 -8.51
N VAL A 71 -6.51 -10.22 -7.84
CA VAL A 71 -7.89 -10.68 -7.88
C VAL A 71 -8.70 -9.60 -8.56
N ALA A 72 -9.28 -9.95 -9.72
CA ALA A 72 -10.21 -9.06 -10.39
C ALA A 72 -11.46 -8.88 -9.49
N PRO A 73 -11.96 -7.64 -9.31
CA PRO A 73 -13.22 -7.43 -8.63
C PRO A 73 -14.35 -8.20 -9.34
N ALA A 74 -15.26 -8.78 -8.58
CA ALA A 74 -16.42 -9.45 -9.14
C ALA A 74 -17.35 -8.45 -9.86
N PRO A 75 -18.19 -8.88 -10.82
CA PRO A 75 -19.03 -7.97 -11.60
C PRO A 75 -19.96 -7.08 -10.76
N ASP A 76 -20.45 -7.58 -9.63
CA ASP A 76 -21.27 -6.84 -8.65
C ASP A 76 -20.44 -5.77 -7.92
N GLN A 77 -19.18 -6.05 -7.60
CA GLN A 77 -18.26 -5.07 -7.02
C GLN A 77 -17.89 -3.96 -8.01
N ILE A 78 -17.72 -4.31 -9.28
CA ILE A 78 -17.50 -3.33 -10.37
C ILE A 78 -18.73 -2.44 -10.52
N ALA A 79 -19.93 -3.03 -10.55
CA ALA A 79 -21.17 -2.29 -10.62
C ALA A 79 -21.35 -1.35 -9.42
N ALA A 80 -21.06 -1.84 -8.19
CA ALA A 80 -21.11 -1.05 -6.98
C ALA A 80 -20.14 0.14 -7.02
N ALA A 81 -18.89 -0.09 -7.43
CA ALA A 81 -17.89 0.97 -7.59
C ALA A 81 -18.33 2.02 -8.62
N LYS A 82 -18.88 1.57 -9.76
CA LYS A 82 -19.39 2.46 -10.81
C LYS A 82 -20.56 3.33 -10.34
N SER A 83 -21.39 2.80 -9.44
CA SER A 83 -22.54 3.53 -8.87
C SER A 83 -22.20 4.38 -7.64
N ALA A 84 -20.97 4.33 -7.14
CA ALA A 84 -20.55 5.06 -5.95
C ALA A 84 -20.26 6.54 -6.28
N ASP A 85 -20.27 7.39 -5.27
CA ASP A 85 -19.84 8.79 -5.41
C ASP A 85 -18.31 8.91 -5.51
N ALA A 86 -17.59 7.97 -4.89
CA ALA A 86 -16.13 8.00 -4.80
C ALA A 86 -15.50 6.61 -4.68
N ILE A 87 -14.21 6.52 -5.04
CA ILE A 87 -13.37 5.35 -4.82
C ILE A 87 -12.04 5.75 -4.16
N LEU A 88 -11.55 4.88 -3.27
CA LEU A 88 -10.30 5.09 -2.54
C LEU A 88 -9.28 4.04 -2.97
N PHE A 89 -8.11 4.49 -3.40
CA PHE A 89 -6.98 3.60 -3.71
C PHE A 89 -5.88 3.71 -2.66
N THR A 90 -5.60 2.59 -2.00
CA THR A 90 -4.57 2.47 -0.95
C THR A 90 -3.22 1.98 -1.47
N SER A 91 -3.12 1.62 -2.75
CA SER A 91 -1.86 1.20 -3.36
C SER A 91 -1.89 1.38 -4.87
N ALA A 92 -0.71 1.57 -5.47
CA ALA A 92 -0.58 1.62 -6.92
C ALA A 92 -1.02 0.31 -7.61
N SER A 93 -0.88 -0.85 -6.94
CA SER A 93 -1.33 -2.14 -7.47
C SER A 93 -2.85 -2.26 -7.52
N THR A 94 -3.58 -1.69 -6.55
CA THR A 94 -5.05 -1.72 -6.57
C THR A 94 -5.63 -0.84 -7.68
N VAL A 95 -4.98 0.28 -8.00
CA VAL A 95 -5.33 1.10 -9.17
C VAL A 95 -5.25 0.28 -10.45
N ARG A 96 -4.06 -0.27 -10.73
CA ARG A 96 -3.82 -1.04 -11.97
C ARG A 96 -4.77 -2.23 -12.07
N SER A 97 -4.86 -3.01 -11.00
CA SER A 97 -5.73 -4.20 -10.97
C SER A 97 -7.20 -3.84 -11.18
N PHE A 98 -7.68 -2.70 -10.68
CA PHE A 98 -9.07 -2.27 -10.87
C PHE A 98 -9.29 -1.79 -12.30
N VAL A 99 -8.44 -0.91 -12.82
CA VAL A 99 -8.57 -0.35 -14.18
C VAL A 99 -8.41 -1.44 -15.25
N ASP A 100 -7.46 -2.36 -15.08
CA ASP A 100 -7.24 -3.48 -16.01
C ASP A 100 -8.47 -4.41 -16.07
N ALA A 101 -9.15 -4.61 -14.94
CA ALA A 101 -10.29 -5.51 -14.84
C ALA A 101 -11.63 -4.86 -15.22
N ALA A 102 -11.84 -3.60 -14.84
CA ALA A 102 -13.13 -2.92 -14.90
C ALA A 102 -13.19 -1.81 -15.95
N GLY A 103 -12.03 -1.35 -16.43
CA GLY A 103 -11.91 -0.17 -17.28
C GLY A 103 -12.05 1.14 -16.49
N VAL A 104 -11.58 2.23 -17.10
CA VAL A 104 -11.68 3.59 -16.53
C VAL A 104 -13.13 4.03 -16.35
N ASP A 105 -14.06 3.55 -17.19
CA ASP A 105 -15.49 3.90 -17.16
C ASP A 105 -16.24 3.30 -15.97
N ALA A 106 -15.60 2.42 -15.20
CA ALA A 106 -16.13 1.88 -13.95
C ALA A 106 -15.66 2.66 -12.72
N VAL A 107 -14.80 3.66 -12.89
CA VAL A 107 -14.29 4.49 -11.80
C VAL A 107 -15.27 5.66 -11.56
N PRO A 108 -15.72 5.88 -10.31
CA PRO A 108 -16.60 7.00 -9.98
C PRO A 108 -15.88 8.35 -10.08
N PRO A 109 -16.61 9.48 -10.11
CA PRO A 109 -16.02 10.78 -10.40
C PRO A 109 -14.99 11.26 -9.36
N VAL A 110 -15.12 10.84 -8.09
CA VAL A 110 -14.19 11.24 -7.03
C VAL A 110 -13.21 10.12 -6.75
N VAL A 111 -11.95 10.32 -7.11
CA VAL A 111 -10.85 9.38 -6.83
C VAL A 111 -9.93 9.94 -5.76
N VAL A 112 -9.77 9.23 -4.65
CA VAL A 112 -8.84 9.61 -3.57
C VAL A 112 -7.74 8.55 -3.44
N CYS A 113 -6.48 9.00 -3.46
CA CYS A 113 -5.33 8.11 -3.34
C CYS A 113 -4.66 8.30 -1.98
N ILE A 114 -4.17 7.22 -1.36
CA ILE A 114 -3.52 7.29 -0.03
C ILE A 114 -2.23 8.11 -0.01
N GLY A 115 -1.59 8.28 -1.17
CA GLY A 115 -0.30 8.94 -1.28
C GLY A 115 0.13 9.14 -2.73
N PRO A 116 1.24 9.86 -2.95
CA PRO A 116 1.65 10.36 -4.27
C PRO A 116 2.02 9.24 -5.25
N VAL A 117 2.58 8.13 -4.76
CA VAL A 117 2.90 6.96 -5.61
C VAL A 117 1.62 6.34 -6.18
N THR A 118 0.58 6.23 -5.38
CA THR A 118 -0.72 5.70 -5.81
C THR A 118 -1.40 6.67 -6.77
N ALA A 119 -1.35 7.98 -6.49
CA ALA A 119 -1.88 9.01 -7.37
C ALA A 119 -1.19 9.02 -8.75
N GLY A 120 0.14 8.88 -8.77
CA GLY A 120 0.90 8.76 -10.02
C GLY A 120 0.47 7.56 -10.87
N ALA A 121 0.19 6.42 -10.23
CA ALA A 121 -0.35 5.25 -10.92
C ALA A 121 -1.77 5.49 -11.46
N ALA A 122 -2.64 6.17 -10.71
CA ALA A 122 -3.99 6.52 -11.12
C ALA A 122 -3.99 7.45 -12.35
N MET A 123 -3.18 8.51 -12.33
CA MET A 123 -3.04 9.41 -13.46
C MET A 123 -2.46 8.72 -14.70
N SER A 124 -1.47 7.84 -14.51
CA SER A 124 -0.89 7.05 -15.61
C SER A 124 -1.89 6.06 -16.22
N ALA A 125 -2.88 5.63 -15.43
CA ALA A 125 -3.99 4.79 -15.88
C ALA A 125 -5.16 5.59 -16.49
N GLY A 126 -5.03 6.91 -16.64
CA GLY A 126 -6.04 7.77 -17.24
C GLY A 126 -7.08 8.35 -16.26
N LEU A 127 -6.90 8.16 -14.96
CA LEU A 127 -7.83 8.67 -13.94
C LEU A 127 -7.48 10.10 -13.51
N GLN A 128 -8.50 10.87 -13.12
CA GLN A 128 -8.32 12.15 -12.46
C GLN A 128 -8.38 11.96 -10.94
N VAL A 129 -7.33 12.36 -10.22
CA VAL A 129 -7.26 12.22 -8.76
C VAL A 129 -7.77 13.50 -8.11
N ALA A 130 -8.85 13.39 -7.35
CA ALA A 130 -9.48 14.51 -6.66
C ALA A 130 -8.70 14.95 -5.41
N ALA A 131 -8.13 14.00 -4.66
CA ALA A 131 -7.37 14.31 -3.45
C ALA A 131 -6.30 13.27 -3.11
N VAL A 132 -5.25 13.74 -2.44
CA VAL A 132 -4.19 12.94 -1.80
C VAL A 132 -3.93 13.56 -0.44
N PRO A 133 -4.10 12.82 0.69
CA PRO A 133 -3.83 13.37 2.01
C PRO A 133 -2.32 13.55 2.23
N GLU A 134 -1.94 14.54 3.04
CA GLU A 134 -0.54 14.74 3.46
C GLU A 134 -0.03 13.55 4.29
N GLU A 135 -0.88 13.03 5.17
CA GLU A 135 -0.60 11.81 5.93
C GLU A 135 -1.14 10.58 5.18
N HIS A 136 -0.28 9.60 4.93
CA HIS A 136 -0.63 8.37 4.20
C HIS A 136 -1.34 7.35 5.10
N THR A 137 -2.43 7.75 5.74
CA THR A 137 -3.21 6.92 6.67
C THR A 137 -4.68 6.85 6.26
N VAL A 138 -5.37 5.78 6.67
CA VAL A 138 -6.81 5.64 6.39
C VAL A 138 -7.63 6.79 7.00
N PRO A 139 -7.42 7.24 8.25
CA PRO A 139 -8.13 8.39 8.79
C PRO A 139 -7.95 9.66 7.96
N ALA A 140 -6.72 9.97 7.54
CA ALA A 140 -6.46 11.14 6.70
C ALA A 140 -7.10 11.03 5.31
N MET A 141 -7.14 9.83 4.73
CA MET A 141 -7.89 9.58 3.49
C MET A 141 -9.40 9.84 3.64
N LEU A 142 -9.99 9.49 4.79
CA LEU A 142 -11.43 9.72 5.03
C LEU A 142 -11.76 11.21 5.17
N VAL A 143 -10.85 11.99 5.76
CA VAL A 143 -10.98 13.45 5.79
C VAL A 143 -10.91 14.00 4.36
N ALA A 144 -9.87 13.63 3.59
CA ALA A 144 -9.71 14.07 2.20
C ALA A 144 -10.91 13.67 1.30
N LEU A 145 -11.50 12.49 1.53
CA LEU A 145 -12.73 12.06 0.87
C LEU A 145 -13.90 12.99 1.16
N THR A 146 -14.11 13.31 2.44
CA THR A 146 -15.24 14.16 2.87
C THR A 146 -15.11 15.55 2.27
N ASP A 147 -13.90 16.11 2.26
CA ASP A 147 -13.62 17.41 1.65
C ASP A 147 -13.86 17.40 0.13
N ALA A 148 -13.40 16.35 -0.57
CA ALA A 148 -13.58 16.21 -2.01
C ALA A 148 -15.07 16.10 -2.40
N LEU A 149 -15.85 15.31 -1.66
CA LEU A 149 -17.30 15.19 -1.85
C LEU A 149 -18.02 16.51 -1.54
N GLY A 150 -17.58 17.23 -0.50
CA GLY A 150 -18.13 18.53 -0.12
C GLY A 150 -17.84 19.66 -1.12
N GLN A 151 -16.80 19.53 -1.94
CA GLN A 151 -16.48 20.50 -3.00
C GLN A 151 -17.33 20.28 -4.26
N GLY A 152 -17.69 19.04 -4.59
CA GLY A 152 -18.59 18.72 -5.71
C GLY A 152 -20.03 19.22 -5.53
N SER A 153 -20.46 19.41 -4.27
CA SER A 153 -21.79 19.92 -3.92
C SER A 153 -21.94 21.45 -4.04
N ARG A 154 -20.84 22.20 -4.28
CA ARG A 154 -20.87 23.69 -4.32
C ARG A 154 -21.05 24.31 -5.70
N THR A 155 -21.22 23.52 -6.76
CA THR A 155 -21.36 24.00 -8.15
C THR A 155 -22.75 23.84 -8.76
N VAL A 156 -23.82 23.86 -7.96
CA VAL A 156 -25.18 24.03 -8.49
C VAL A 156 -25.84 25.25 -7.84
N GLY A 157 -25.85 26.36 -8.57
CA GLY A 157 -26.67 27.55 -8.33
C GLY A 157 -25.92 28.86 -8.62
N PRO A 158 -26.57 29.87 -9.23
CA PRO A 158 -28.01 30.03 -9.47
C PRO A 158 -28.52 29.48 -10.81
#